data_AF-A0A9D2FRZ8-F1
#
_entry.id   AF-A0A9D2FRZ8-F1
#
_cell.length_a   1.000
_cell.length_b   1.000
_cell.length_c   1.000
_cell.angle_alpha   90.00
_cell.angle_beta   90.00
_cell.angle_gamma   90.00
#
_symmetry.space_group_name_H-M   'P 1'
#
loop_
_entity.id
_entity.type
_entity.pdbx_description
1 polymer ?
#
loop_
_entity_poly.entity_id
_entity_poly.type
_entity_poly.pdbx_seq_one_letter_code
_entity_poly.pdbx_strand_id
1 'polypeptide(L)'
;MDEQKKELIKKIQTAPEVFTILSRATRLPYVVCDSETFNDQVWIFANKEDLEREVKPLVERKNMVASIKVENKSFLSFYTTLYTLGVNSLVFFEGDKKTELELQEIVKEPDFSALPENQRPLFNPQLQLSGIYFMQEFRRAVKTEEKENMAELEEEVAANLVRSRFLLAVQKREAGQEDKNVQVPYIKNKEGDVFQPVFTDAEEFRKFNKEKKFQALLVSFENLEKVVIPVAKGVVVNPQGFNLIVPKDKMGALRQRFQPEAEDGQK
;
A
#
# COMPACT_ATOMS: atom_id res chain seq x y z
N MET A 1 -1.56 30.09 7.84
CA MET A 1 -0.73 29.66 6.70
C MET A 1 -0.10 30.88 6.07
N ASP A 2 1.23 30.94 6.06
CA ASP A 2 2.04 32.02 5.48
C ASP A 2 1.75 32.21 3.97
N GLU A 3 1.89 33.43 3.47
CA GLU A 3 1.57 33.80 2.08
C GLU A 3 2.47 33.05 1.09
N GLN A 4 3.76 32.91 1.42
CA GLN A 4 4.71 32.11 0.64
C GLN A 4 4.30 30.64 0.56
N LYS A 5 3.78 30.07 1.66
CA LYS A 5 3.31 28.68 1.70
C LYS A 5 2.07 28.49 0.82
N LYS A 6 1.13 29.44 0.82
CA LYS A 6 -0.05 29.42 -0.06
C LYS A 6 0.34 29.50 -1.54
N GLU A 7 1.28 30.36 -1.89
CA GLU A 7 1.79 30.48 -3.27
C GLU A 7 2.45 29.19 -3.73
N LEU A 8 3.26 28.56 -2.86
CA LEU A 8 3.88 27.28 -3.15
C LEU A 8 2.86 26.16 -3.37
N ILE A 9 1.85 26.04 -2.49
CA ILE A 9 0.78 25.06 -2.65
C ILE A 9 0.07 25.26 -3.99
N LYS A 10 -0.29 26.50 -4.32
CA LYS A 10 -0.92 26.83 -5.61
C LYS A 10 -0.02 26.46 -6.79
N LYS A 11 1.28 26.73 -6.69
CA LYS A 11 2.26 26.32 -7.70
C LYS A 11 2.28 24.80 -7.89
N ILE A 12 2.35 24.02 -6.81
CA ILE A 12 2.32 22.55 -6.88
C ILE A 12 1.01 22.04 -7.49
N GLN A 13 -0.14 22.60 -7.08
CA GLN A 13 -1.46 22.20 -7.59
C GLN A 13 -1.64 22.49 -9.09
N THR A 14 -1.03 23.58 -9.57
CA THR A 14 -1.18 24.06 -10.96
C THR A 14 -0.03 23.67 -11.87
N ALA A 15 1.03 23.04 -11.34
CA ALA A 15 2.17 22.61 -12.14
C ALA A 15 1.72 21.65 -13.26
N PRO A 16 2.26 21.78 -14.49
CA PRO A 16 1.89 20.89 -15.60
C PRO A 16 2.29 19.44 -15.32
N GLU A 17 3.37 19.25 -14.58
CA GLU A 17 3.88 17.97 -14.12
C GLU A 17 4.75 18.15 -12.88
N VAL A 18 4.91 17.08 -12.13
CA VAL A 18 5.93 16.92 -11.10
C VAL A 18 6.61 15.57 -11.31
N PHE A 19 7.80 15.40 -10.75
CA PHE A 19 8.49 14.12 -10.75
C PHE A 19 8.46 13.52 -9.35
N THR A 20 8.47 12.20 -9.23
CA THR A 20 8.54 11.51 -7.93
C THR A 20 9.29 10.19 -8.08
N ILE A 21 9.70 9.62 -6.96
CA ILE A 21 10.46 8.37 -6.90
C ILE A 21 9.48 7.21 -6.81
N LEU A 22 9.53 6.29 -7.76
CA LEU A 22 8.83 5.02 -7.72
C LEU A 22 9.73 3.96 -7.05
N SER A 23 9.20 3.28 -6.04
CA SER A 23 9.80 2.06 -5.52
C SER A 23 9.45 0.89 -6.43
N ARG A 24 10.44 0.31 -7.12
CA ARG A 24 10.26 -0.93 -7.89
C ARG A 24 9.99 -2.14 -6.98
N ALA A 25 10.36 -2.03 -5.71
CA ALA A 25 10.08 -3.04 -4.71
C ALA A 25 8.58 -3.15 -4.39
N THR A 26 7.82 -2.05 -4.47
CA THR A 26 6.40 -2.03 -4.09
C THR A 26 5.46 -1.68 -5.25
N ARG A 27 6.01 -1.12 -6.34
CA ARG A 27 5.27 -0.50 -7.47
C ARG A 27 4.39 0.67 -7.04
N LEU A 28 4.78 1.32 -5.94
CA LEU A 28 4.17 2.51 -5.37
C LEU A 28 5.23 3.62 -5.26
N PRO A 29 4.84 4.87 -4.98
CA PRO A 29 5.80 5.90 -4.60
C PRO A 29 6.74 5.39 -3.49
N TYR A 30 8.00 5.78 -3.54
CA TYR A 30 8.96 5.49 -2.48
C TYR A 30 8.60 6.34 -1.27
N VAL A 31 8.37 5.69 -0.13
CA VAL A 31 7.98 6.35 1.12
C VAL A 31 9.16 6.40 2.07
N VAL A 32 9.35 7.54 2.71
CA VAL A 32 10.40 7.79 3.71
C VAL A 32 9.73 8.15 5.03
N CYS A 33 10.09 7.46 6.11
CA CYS A 33 9.75 7.91 7.46
C CYS A 33 10.84 8.90 7.89
N ASP A 34 10.46 10.16 8.12
CA ASP A 34 11.40 11.17 8.60
C ASP A 34 11.81 10.90 10.05
N SER A 35 13.11 10.91 10.34
CA SER A 35 13.61 10.53 11.66
C SER A 35 13.36 11.57 12.76
N GLU A 36 13.03 12.82 12.39
CA GLU A 36 12.80 13.91 13.34
C GLU A 36 11.30 14.15 13.53
N THR A 37 10.53 14.21 12.44
CA THR A 37 9.10 14.51 12.47
C THR A 37 8.22 13.26 12.55
N PHE A 38 8.78 12.09 12.25
CA PHE A 38 8.06 10.82 12.10
C PHE A 38 6.97 10.86 11.01
N ASN A 39 7.06 11.85 10.12
CA ASN A 39 6.13 11.95 9.01
C ASN A 39 6.45 10.92 7.93
N ASP A 40 5.41 10.25 7.44
CA ASP A 40 5.45 9.40 6.27
C ASP A 40 5.43 10.27 5.03
N GLN A 41 6.61 10.48 4.43
CA GLN A 41 6.86 11.42 3.35
C GLN A 41 6.90 10.73 1.99
N VAL A 42 6.34 11.41 0.99
CA VAL A 42 6.67 11.18 -0.43
C VAL A 42 7.34 12.42 -1.00
N TRP A 43 8.41 12.23 -1.75
CA TRP A 43 9.17 13.32 -2.34
C TRP A 43 8.68 13.62 -3.75
N ILE A 44 8.42 14.89 -4.03
CA ILE A 44 8.03 15.41 -5.34
C ILE A 44 9.01 16.52 -5.78
N PHE A 45 9.26 16.60 -7.08
CA PHE A 45 10.31 17.45 -7.63
C PHE A 45 9.75 18.32 -8.76
N ALA A 46 10.20 19.56 -8.82
CA ALA A 46 9.84 20.50 -9.88
C ALA A 46 10.35 20.06 -11.26
N ASN A 47 11.51 19.40 -11.30
CA ASN A 47 12.16 18.92 -12.52
C ASN A 47 12.84 17.56 -12.29
N LYS A 48 13.30 16.94 -13.38
CA LYS A 48 13.89 15.59 -13.33
C LYS A 48 15.32 15.62 -12.80
N GLU A 49 16.06 16.70 -13.04
CA GLU A 49 17.45 16.89 -12.64
C GLU A 49 17.59 16.91 -11.12
N ASP A 50 16.68 17.59 -10.41
CA ASP A 50 16.61 17.61 -8.96
C ASP A 50 16.33 16.19 -8.42
N LEU A 51 15.38 15.48 -9.01
CA LEU A 51 15.12 14.08 -8.64
C LEU A 51 16.36 13.21 -8.83
N GLU A 52 17.01 13.30 -9.99
CA GLU A 52 18.21 12.51 -10.30
C GLU A 52 19.38 12.80 -9.36
N ARG A 53 19.46 14.02 -8.80
CA ARG A 53 20.43 14.37 -7.76
C ARG A 53 20.07 13.73 -6.42
N GLU A 54 18.84 13.95 -5.94
CA GLU A 54 18.41 13.53 -4.60
C GLU A 54 18.18 12.01 -4.48
N VAL A 55 17.97 11.30 -5.59
CA VAL A 55 17.80 9.84 -5.58
C VAL A 55 19.13 9.07 -5.46
N LYS A 56 20.29 9.72 -5.69
CA LYS A 56 21.61 9.05 -5.67
C LYS A 56 21.88 8.27 -4.39
N PRO A 57 21.66 8.83 -3.17
CA PRO A 57 21.91 8.09 -1.94
C PRO A 57 21.04 6.82 -1.82
N LEU A 58 19.80 6.86 -2.32
CA LEU A 58 18.92 5.67 -2.34
C LEU A 58 19.48 4.58 -3.26
N VAL A 59 19.96 4.97 -4.44
CA VAL A 59 20.59 4.05 -5.42
C VAL A 59 21.89 3.47 -4.89
N GLU A 60 22.72 4.27 -4.21
CA GLU A 60 23.97 3.84 -3.57
C GLU A 60 23.71 2.80 -2.47
N ARG A 61 22.65 3.00 -1.66
CA ARG A 61 22.14 2.02 -0.69
C ARG A 61 21.43 0.81 -1.32
N LYS A 62 21.46 0.69 -2.65
CA LYS A 62 20.86 -0.39 -3.45
C LYS A 62 19.35 -0.51 -3.30
N ASN A 63 18.66 0.59 -2.99
CA ASN A 63 17.22 0.64 -3.11
C ASN A 63 16.81 0.50 -4.57
N MET A 64 15.75 -0.27 -4.82
CA MET A 64 15.23 -0.45 -6.17
C MET A 64 14.28 0.70 -6.53
N VAL A 65 14.81 1.79 -7.07
CA VAL A 65 14.04 3.01 -7.38
C VAL A 65 14.03 3.35 -8.88
N ALA A 66 13.05 4.13 -9.30
CA ALA A 66 12.97 4.74 -10.63
C ALA A 66 12.34 6.12 -10.56
N SER A 67 12.69 7.00 -11.49
CA SER A 67 12.05 8.30 -11.64
C SER A 67 10.75 8.15 -12.44
N ILE A 68 9.65 8.69 -11.93
CA ILE A 68 8.38 8.76 -12.66
C ILE A 68 7.90 10.20 -12.74
N LYS A 69 7.17 10.48 -13.82
CA LYS A 69 6.53 11.76 -14.09
C LYS A 69 5.05 11.64 -13.77
N VAL A 70 4.53 12.58 -12.99
CA VAL A 70 3.09 12.70 -12.71
C VAL A 70 2.61 13.93 -13.47
N GLU A 71 1.70 13.74 -14.42
CA GLU A 71 1.10 14.86 -15.17
C GLU A 71 -0.05 15.46 -14.37
N ASN A 72 -0.34 16.76 -14.57
CA ASN A 72 -1.38 17.48 -13.83
C ASN A 72 -2.75 16.75 -13.84
N LYS A 73 -3.13 16.19 -14.98
CA LYS A 73 -4.37 15.41 -15.14
C LYS A 73 -4.47 14.19 -14.22
N SER A 74 -3.35 13.73 -13.66
CA SER A 74 -3.23 12.60 -12.74
C SER A 74 -2.96 13.02 -11.30
N PHE A 75 -2.85 14.31 -10.99
CA PHE A 75 -2.55 14.80 -9.63
C PHE A 75 -3.57 14.33 -8.60
N LEU A 76 -4.86 14.46 -8.91
CA LEU A 76 -5.91 14.01 -7.98
C LEU A 76 -5.76 12.52 -7.68
N SER A 77 -5.60 11.66 -8.70
CA SER A 77 -5.38 10.23 -8.47
C SER A 77 -4.08 9.91 -7.72
N PHE A 78 -3.02 10.68 -7.98
CA PHE A 78 -1.74 10.53 -7.29
C PHE A 78 -1.90 10.84 -5.80
N TYR A 79 -2.45 12.01 -5.43
CA TYR A 79 -2.63 12.37 -4.04
C TYR A 79 -3.67 11.49 -3.31
N THR A 80 -4.75 11.09 -3.98
CA THR A 80 -5.68 10.10 -3.42
C THR A 80 -4.96 8.80 -3.10
N THR A 81 -4.05 8.34 -3.97
CA THR A 81 -3.24 7.15 -3.68
C THR A 81 -2.43 7.36 -2.40
N LEU A 82 -1.78 8.51 -2.22
CA LEU A 82 -0.98 8.78 -1.01
C LEU A 82 -1.79 8.65 0.29
N TYR A 83 -3.02 9.18 0.32
CA TYR A 83 -3.94 8.96 1.44
C TYR A 83 -4.21 7.49 1.71
N THR A 84 -4.47 6.69 0.66
CA THR A 84 -4.69 5.25 0.83
C THR A 84 -3.46 4.49 1.33
N LEU A 85 -2.26 5.03 1.06
CA LEU A 85 -1.01 4.47 1.54
C LEU A 85 -0.68 4.88 2.97
N GLY A 86 -1.41 5.83 3.57
CA GLY A 86 -1.11 6.37 4.91
C GLY A 86 -0.08 7.51 4.92
N VAL A 87 0.35 8.00 3.76
CA VAL A 87 1.30 9.11 3.63
C VAL A 87 0.66 10.40 4.15
N ASN A 88 1.34 11.10 5.05
CA ASN A 88 0.81 12.30 5.70
C ASN A 88 1.43 13.61 5.16
N SER A 89 2.55 13.53 4.44
CA SER A 89 3.32 14.70 4.01
C SER A 89 3.98 14.52 2.65
N LEU A 90 4.21 15.66 2.00
CA LEU A 90 4.95 15.77 0.76
C LEU A 90 6.15 16.67 0.97
N VAL A 91 7.29 16.24 0.45
CA VAL A 91 8.48 17.08 0.38
C VAL A 91 8.66 17.55 -1.05
N PHE A 92 8.53 18.86 -1.27
CA PHE A 92 8.75 19.48 -2.57
C PHE A 92 10.18 19.99 -2.71
N PHE A 93 10.84 19.55 -3.78
CA PHE A 93 12.19 19.95 -4.16
C PHE A 93 12.17 20.87 -5.38
N GLU A 94 12.85 22.00 -5.28
CA GLU A 94 13.08 22.94 -6.37
C GLU A 94 14.47 23.57 -6.26
N GLY A 95 15.41 23.13 -7.10
CA GLY A 95 16.83 23.43 -6.94
C GLY A 95 17.31 22.96 -5.57
N ASP A 96 17.94 23.86 -4.81
CA ASP A 96 18.44 23.56 -3.46
C ASP A 96 17.37 23.72 -2.35
N LYS A 97 16.14 24.12 -2.70
CA LYS A 97 15.07 24.31 -1.73
C LYS A 97 14.29 23.01 -1.52
N LYS A 98 14.19 22.59 -0.25
CA LYS A 98 13.32 21.51 0.24
C LYS A 98 12.23 22.14 1.12
N THR A 99 10.96 21.92 0.78
CA THR A 99 9.83 22.36 1.63
C THR A 99 8.90 21.19 1.91
N GLU A 100 8.69 20.90 3.18
CA GLU A 100 7.70 19.91 3.62
C GLU A 100 6.32 20.57 3.77
N LEU A 101 5.30 19.88 3.27
CA LEU A 101 3.90 20.29 3.28
C LEU A 101 3.06 19.12 3.74
N GLU A 102 2.09 19.34 4.62
CA GLU A 102 1.14 18.28 4.95
C GLU A 102 0.28 17.99 3.73
N LEU A 103 -0.03 16.71 3.49
CA LEU A 103 -0.81 16.31 2.31
C LEU A 103 -2.17 17.01 2.27
N GLN A 104 -2.79 17.20 3.45
CA GLN A 104 -4.06 17.92 3.62
C GLN A 104 -4.03 19.40 3.24
N GLU A 105 -2.86 20.03 3.27
CA GLU A 105 -2.69 21.41 2.82
C GLU A 105 -2.70 21.51 1.29
N ILE A 106 -2.32 20.44 0.60
CA ILE A 106 -2.25 20.38 -0.87
C ILE A 106 -3.56 19.87 -1.46
N VAL A 107 -4.19 18.86 -0.84
CA VAL A 107 -5.43 18.27 -1.33
C VAL A 107 -6.27 17.80 -0.16
N LYS A 108 -7.58 18.01 -0.21
CA LYS A 108 -8.46 17.56 0.87
C LYS A 108 -8.50 16.03 0.92
N GLU A 109 -8.42 15.49 2.13
CA GLU A 109 -8.64 14.07 2.37
C GLU A 109 -10.05 13.67 1.92
N PRO A 110 -10.22 12.52 1.23
CA PRO A 110 -11.52 11.99 0.92
C PRO A 110 -12.32 11.64 2.20
N ASP A 111 -13.48 12.27 2.39
CA ASP A 111 -14.37 11.98 3.51
C ASP A 111 -15.46 10.98 3.09
N PHE A 112 -15.46 9.82 3.75
CA PHE A 112 -16.46 8.76 3.56
C PHE A 112 -17.37 8.57 4.77
N SER A 113 -17.31 9.47 5.76
CA SER A 113 -18.10 9.39 7.00
C SER A 113 -19.61 9.38 6.73
N ALA A 114 -20.04 10.08 5.67
CA ALA A 114 -21.43 10.13 5.22
C ALA A 114 -21.93 8.82 4.58
N LEU A 115 -21.04 7.91 4.18
CA LEU A 115 -21.43 6.60 3.65
C LEU A 115 -21.78 5.64 4.80
N PRO A 116 -22.81 4.79 4.62
CA PRO A 116 -23.06 3.65 5.50
C PRO A 116 -21.80 2.79 5.67
N GLU A 117 -21.57 2.24 6.85
CA GLU A 117 -20.33 1.51 7.18
C GLU A 117 -20.04 0.37 6.18
N ASN A 118 -21.07 -0.35 5.73
CA ASN A 118 -20.96 -1.43 4.76
C ASN A 118 -20.73 -0.96 3.30
N GLN A 119 -20.84 0.34 3.03
CA GLN A 119 -20.54 0.95 1.73
C GLN A 119 -19.23 1.73 1.74
N ARG A 120 -18.61 1.93 2.92
CA ARG A 120 -17.32 2.61 3.01
C ARG A 120 -16.25 1.79 2.30
N PRO A 121 -15.39 2.42 1.48
CA PRO A 121 -14.26 1.74 0.86
C PRO A 121 -13.32 1.18 1.94
N LEU A 122 -12.76 -0.01 1.66
CA LEU A 122 -11.74 -0.59 2.51
C LEU A 122 -10.42 0.17 2.32
N PHE A 123 -9.84 0.63 3.42
CA PHE A 123 -8.46 1.11 3.49
C PHE A 123 -7.73 0.41 4.63
N ASN A 124 -6.48 0.05 4.39
CA ASN A 124 -5.57 -0.46 5.42
C ASN A 124 -4.27 0.37 5.42
N PRO A 125 -4.31 1.68 5.74
CA PRO A 125 -3.15 2.56 5.62
C PRO A 125 -1.96 2.06 6.45
N GLN A 126 -2.20 1.55 7.66
CA GLN A 126 -1.14 1.01 8.52
C GLN A 126 -0.45 -0.24 7.93
N LEU A 127 -1.23 -1.16 7.34
CA LEU A 127 -0.66 -2.31 6.63
C LEU A 127 0.03 -1.89 5.33
N GLN A 128 -0.48 -0.87 4.64
CA GLN A 128 0.16 -0.32 3.45
C GLN A 128 1.53 0.29 3.78
N LEU A 129 1.62 1.21 4.76
CA LEU A 129 2.89 1.82 5.20
C LEU A 129 3.90 0.77 5.65
N SER A 130 3.53 -0.06 6.65
CA SER A 130 4.44 -1.09 7.17
C SER A 130 4.87 -2.06 6.07
N GLY A 131 3.95 -2.48 5.20
CA GLY A 131 4.24 -3.33 4.05
C GLY A 131 5.17 -2.66 3.03
N ILE A 132 5.02 -1.35 2.80
CA ILE A 132 5.92 -0.59 1.93
C ILE A 132 7.32 -0.55 2.52
N TYR A 133 7.47 -0.16 3.78
CA TYR A 133 8.78 -0.07 4.45
C TYR A 133 9.49 -1.41 4.47
N PHE A 134 8.79 -2.47 4.91
CA PHE A 134 9.33 -3.82 4.89
C PHE A 134 9.78 -4.24 3.49
N MET A 135 8.98 -4.00 2.46
CA MET A 135 9.30 -4.47 1.10
C MET A 135 10.37 -3.61 0.42
N GLN A 136 10.45 -2.31 0.71
CA GLN A 136 11.55 -1.44 0.28
C GLN A 136 12.89 -1.98 0.78
N GLU A 137 12.97 -2.33 2.06
CA GLU A 137 14.17 -2.85 2.70
C GLU A 137 14.46 -4.30 2.30
N PHE A 138 13.47 -5.17 2.40
CA PHE A 138 13.57 -6.60 2.09
C PHE A 138 14.05 -6.87 0.66
N ARG A 139 13.65 -6.02 -0.31
CA ARG A 139 14.03 -6.16 -1.72
C ARG A 139 15.25 -5.31 -2.12
N ARG A 140 15.95 -4.66 -1.19
CA ARG A 140 17.25 -4.03 -1.50
C ARG A 140 18.20 -5.06 -2.12
N ALA A 141 18.98 -4.64 -3.11
CA ALA A 141 19.94 -5.50 -3.80
C ALA A 141 21.27 -5.63 -3.01
N VAL A 142 21.15 -6.03 -1.74
CA VAL A 142 22.24 -6.28 -0.79
C VAL A 142 22.08 -7.65 -0.14
N LYS A 143 23.09 -8.11 0.61
CA LYS A 143 22.96 -9.34 1.38
C LYS A 143 21.99 -9.17 2.55
N THR A 144 21.48 -10.27 3.08
CA THR A 144 20.49 -10.25 4.17
C THR A 144 21.02 -9.55 5.43
N GLU A 145 22.31 -9.69 5.72
CA GLU A 145 22.96 -9.11 6.91
C GLU A 145 23.14 -7.58 6.82
N GLU A 146 23.07 -7.02 5.61
CA GLU A 146 23.16 -5.58 5.35
C GLU A 146 21.80 -4.88 5.42
N LYS A 147 20.71 -5.65 5.61
CA LYS A 147 19.37 -5.10 5.73
C LYS A 147 19.13 -4.61 7.15
N GLU A 148 18.62 -3.40 7.25
CA GLU A 148 18.44 -2.67 8.50
C GLU A 148 17.03 -2.93 9.07
N ASN A 149 16.91 -3.03 10.39
CA ASN A 149 15.63 -3.08 11.13
C ASN A 149 14.63 -4.14 10.65
N MET A 150 15.10 -5.21 9.99
CA MET A 150 14.22 -6.22 9.38
C MET A 150 13.27 -6.89 10.38
N ALA A 151 13.72 -7.12 11.61
CA ALA A 151 12.89 -7.74 12.65
C ALA A 151 11.75 -6.82 13.10
N GLU A 152 12.03 -5.53 13.28
CA GLU A 152 11.03 -4.51 13.65
C GLU A 152 10.02 -4.32 12.52
N LEU A 153 10.51 -4.19 11.27
CA LEU A 153 9.65 -4.09 10.09
C LEU A 153 8.76 -5.33 9.89
N GLU A 154 9.30 -6.54 10.09
CA GLU A 154 8.52 -7.78 10.02
C GLU A 154 7.46 -7.82 11.13
N GLU A 155 7.79 -7.39 12.34
CA GLU A 155 6.88 -7.34 13.48
C GLU A 155 5.72 -6.35 13.26
N GLU A 156 6.00 -5.15 12.75
CA GLU A 156 4.98 -4.16 12.42
C GLU A 156 4.04 -4.64 11.31
N VAL A 157 4.60 -5.21 10.23
CA VAL A 157 3.79 -5.79 9.15
C VAL A 157 2.92 -6.92 9.69
N ALA A 158 3.46 -7.81 10.52
CA ALA A 158 2.73 -8.91 11.12
C ALA A 158 1.56 -8.42 11.99
N ALA A 159 1.79 -7.43 12.85
CA ALA A 159 0.77 -6.85 13.70
C ALA A 159 -0.35 -6.17 12.89
N ASN A 160 0.03 -5.37 11.90
CA ASN A 160 -0.94 -4.67 11.04
C ASN A 160 -1.70 -5.63 10.12
N LEU A 161 -1.07 -6.71 9.67
CA LEU A 161 -1.69 -7.76 8.87
C LEU A 161 -2.83 -8.44 9.63
N VAL A 162 -2.61 -8.79 10.90
CA VAL A 162 -3.60 -9.45 11.76
C VAL A 162 -4.79 -8.54 12.07
N ARG A 163 -4.56 -7.23 12.21
CA ARG A 163 -5.60 -6.22 12.47
C ARG A 163 -6.39 -5.82 11.22
N SER A 164 -5.92 -6.20 10.04
CA SER A 164 -6.50 -5.76 8.76
C SER A 164 -7.67 -6.63 8.29
N ARG A 165 -8.49 -6.01 7.42
CA ARG A 165 -9.48 -6.71 6.60
C ARG A 165 -9.02 -6.69 5.15
N PHE A 166 -9.51 -7.62 4.35
CA PHE A 166 -9.10 -7.81 2.98
C PHE A 166 -10.30 -8.01 2.07
N LEU A 167 -10.15 -7.59 0.82
CA LEU A 167 -11.03 -8.00 -0.26
C LEU A 167 -10.54 -9.34 -0.81
N LEU A 168 -11.41 -10.34 -0.81
CA LEU A 168 -11.21 -11.62 -1.47
C LEU A 168 -11.99 -11.61 -2.78
N ALA A 169 -11.32 -11.96 -3.88
CA ALA A 169 -11.98 -12.08 -5.18
C ALA A 169 -12.83 -13.35 -5.25
N VAL A 170 -14.09 -13.19 -5.64
CA VAL A 170 -15.04 -14.29 -5.86
C VAL A 170 -15.64 -14.13 -7.25
N GLN A 171 -15.77 -15.19 -8.03
CA GLN A 171 -16.37 -15.10 -9.35
C GLN A 171 -17.83 -14.66 -9.27
N LYS A 172 -18.24 -13.73 -10.15
CA LYS A 172 -19.64 -13.31 -10.25
C LYS A 172 -20.49 -14.50 -10.68
N ARG A 173 -21.61 -14.68 -10.00
CA ARG A 173 -22.61 -15.68 -10.39
C ARG A 173 -23.32 -15.21 -11.65
N GLU A 174 -23.42 -16.06 -12.67
CA GLU A 174 -24.31 -15.81 -13.80
C GLU A 174 -25.75 -16.17 -13.40
N ALA A 175 -26.72 -15.35 -13.81
CA ALA A 175 -28.12 -15.60 -13.51
C ALA A 175 -28.57 -16.93 -14.16
N GLY A 176 -28.91 -17.93 -13.34
CA GLY A 176 -29.34 -19.26 -13.80
C GLY A 176 -28.45 -20.42 -13.37
N GLN A 177 -27.32 -20.19 -12.69
CA GLN A 177 -26.54 -21.27 -12.07
C GLN A 177 -27.04 -21.57 -10.65
N GLU A 178 -27.53 -22.80 -10.43
CA GLU A 178 -27.82 -23.32 -9.09
C GLU A 178 -26.52 -23.53 -8.30
N ASP A 179 -26.55 -23.13 -7.02
CA ASP A 179 -25.47 -23.20 -6.03
C ASP A 179 -24.78 -24.58 -6.04
N LYS A 180 -23.44 -24.63 -5.99
CA LYS A 180 -22.78 -24.99 -4.72
C LYS A 180 -21.30 -24.62 -4.56
N ASN A 181 -20.60 -24.16 -5.61
CA ASN A 181 -19.15 -23.92 -5.50
C ASN A 181 -18.80 -22.46 -5.82
N VAL A 182 -18.51 -21.69 -4.77
CA VAL A 182 -17.91 -20.36 -4.88
C VAL A 182 -16.52 -20.52 -5.52
N GLN A 183 -16.37 -20.11 -6.77
CA GLN A 183 -15.07 -20.13 -7.44
C GLN A 183 -14.26 -18.90 -7.05
N VAL A 184 -13.08 -19.15 -6.48
CA VAL A 184 -12.09 -18.12 -6.13
C VAL A 184 -10.85 -18.29 -7.02
N PRO A 185 -10.28 -17.19 -7.52
CA PRO A 185 -9.08 -17.26 -8.36
C PRO A 185 -7.86 -17.61 -7.51
N TYR A 186 -6.82 -18.14 -8.13
CA TYR A 186 -5.54 -18.42 -7.45
C TYR A 186 -4.35 -18.00 -8.33
N ILE A 187 -3.19 -17.86 -7.72
CA ILE A 187 -1.91 -17.56 -8.39
C ILE A 187 -0.95 -18.71 -8.12
N LYS A 188 -0.19 -19.12 -9.14
CA LYS A 188 0.89 -20.09 -8.99
C LYS A 188 2.24 -19.39 -9.00
N ASN A 189 3.12 -19.72 -8.07
CA ASN A 189 4.52 -19.30 -8.12
C ASN A 189 5.31 -20.13 -9.16
N LYS A 190 6.61 -19.87 -9.30
CA LYS A 190 7.49 -20.61 -10.24
C LYS A 190 7.63 -22.10 -9.90
N GLU A 191 7.41 -22.47 -8.65
CA GLU A 191 7.49 -23.85 -8.14
C GLU A 191 6.15 -24.60 -8.31
N GLY A 192 5.11 -23.91 -8.80
CA GLY A 192 3.77 -24.46 -8.98
C GLY A 192 2.88 -24.36 -7.74
N ASP A 193 3.39 -23.79 -6.65
CA ASP A 193 2.64 -23.59 -5.41
C ASP A 193 1.51 -22.59 -5.59
N VAL A 194 0.36 -22.95 -5.05
CA VAL A 194 -0.88 -22.20 -5.18
C VAL A 194 -1.03 -21.22 -4.01
N PHE A 195 -1.32 -19.96 -4.32
CA PHE A 195 -1.61 -18.90 -3.35
C PHE A 195 -2.92 -18.20 -3.70
N GLN A 196 -3.68 -17.85 -2.66
CA GLN A 196 -4.94 -17.14 -2.79
C GLN A 196 -4.69 -15.62 -2.78
N PRO A 197 -5.03 -14.87 -3.85
CA PRO A 197 -4.87 -13.42 -3.85
C PRO A 197 -5.88 -12.73 -2.93
N VAL A 198 -5.39 -11.79 -2.13
CA VAL A 198 -6.18 -10.92 -1.26
C VAL A 198 -5.71 -9.47 -1.43
N PHE A 199 -6.62 -8.51 -1.25
CA PHE A 199 -6.34 -7.10 -1.54
C PHE A 199 -6.64 -6.22 -0.35
N THR A 200 -5.78 -5.25 -0.10
CA THR A 200 -5.91 -4.30 1.03
C THR A 200 -6.89 -3.17 0.76
N ASP A 201 -7.29 -2.96 -0.50
CA ASP A 201 -8.14 -1.86 -0.92
C ASP A 201 -8.75 -2.12 -2.30
N ALA A 202 -9.66 -1.22 -2.70
CA ALA A 202 -10.38 -1.32 -3.96
C ALA A 202 -9.49 -1.15 -5.20
N GLU A 203 -8.40 -0.38 -5.12
CA GLU A 203 -7.53 -0.15 -6.27
C GLU A 203 -6.68 -1.37 -6.59
N GLU A 204 -6.11 -2.03 -5.58
CA GLU A 204 -5.39 -3.31 -5.75
C GLU A 204 -6.33 -4.41 -6.30
N PHE A 205 -7.57 -4.47 -5.80
CA PHE A 205 -8.58 -5.36 -6.37
C PHE A 205 -8.92 -5.01 -7.83
N ARG A 206 -9.06 -3.72 -8.16
CA ARG A 206 -9.36 -3.25 -9.54
C ARG A 206 -8.24 -3.59 -10.52
N LYS A 207 -6.98 -3.45 -10.10
CA LYS A 207 -5.79 -3.85 -10.87
C LYS A 207 -5.81 -5.34 -11.22
N PHE A 208 -6.28 -6.17 -10.30
CA PHE A 208 -6.47 -7.61 -10.53
C PHE A 208 -7.71 -7.93 -11.40
N ASN A 209 -8.84 -7.28 -11.13
CA ASN A 209 -10.14 -7.55 -11.76
C ASN A 209 -10.39 -6.71 -13.03
N LYS A 210 -9.39 -6.61 -13.93
CA LYS A 210 -9.49 -5.80 -15.17
C LYS A 210 -10.69 -6.19 -16.04
N GLU A 211 -10.99 -7.48 -16.08
CA GLU A 211 -12.09 -8.06 -16.87
C GLU A 211 -13.46 -7.97 -16.15
N LYS A 212 -13.51 -7.41 -14.93
CA LYS A 212 -14.72 -7.24 -14.12
C LYS A 212 -15.52 -8.54 -13.86
N LYS A 213 -14.84 -9.70 -13.90
CA LYS A 213 -15.39 -11.04 -13.69
C LYS A 213 -15.59 -11.39 -12.21
N PHE A 214 -14.90 -10.69 -11.32
CA PHE A 214 -14.96 -10.93 -9.88
C PHE A 214 -15.81 -9.89 -9.16
N GLN A 215 -16.40 -10.30 -8.04
CA GLN A 215 -16.90 -9.45 -6.97
C GLN A 215 -15.96 -9.57 -5.77
N ALA A 216 -15.92 -8.53 -4.94
CA ALA A 216 -15.10 -8.50 -3.74
C ALA A 216 -15.93 -8.94 -2.53
N LEU A 217 -15.39 -9.86 -1.73
CA LEU A 217 -15.90 -10.24 -0.42
C LEU A 217 -14.98 -9.69 0.66
N LEU A 218 -15.52 -8.99 1.66
CA LEU A 218 -14.72 -8.49 2.78
C LEU A 218 -14.46 -9.61 3.79
N VAL A 219 -13.19 -9.84 4.13
CA VAL A 219 -12.76 -10.93 5.03
C VAL A 219 -11.73 -10.39 6.02
N SER A 220 -11.88 -10.67 7.32
CA SER A 220 -10.86 -10.36 8.33
C SER A 220 -9.68 -11.34 8.25
N PHE A 221 -8.51 -10.95 8.78
CA PHE A 221 -7.37 -11.87 8.85
C PHE A 221 -7.70 -13.21 9.52
N GLU A 222 -8.43 -13.19 10.64
CA GLU A 222 -8.87 -14.41 11.35
C GLU A 222 -9.65 -15.37 10.44
N ASN A 223 -10.49 -14.82 9.57
CA ASN A 223 -11.32 -15.62 8.69
C ASN A 223 -10.60 -16.03 7.40
N LEU A 224 -9.42 -15.48 7.09
CA LEU A 224 -8.63 -15.90 5.93
C LEU A 224 -8.30 -17.39 5.99
N GLU A 225 -7.85 -17.90 7.14
CA GLU A 225 -7.51 -19.33 7.30
C GLU A 225 -8.68 -20.26 6.94
N LYS A 226 -9.92 -19.81 7.23
CA LYS A 226 -11.16 -20.55 6.99
C LYS A 226 -11.60 -20.51 5.53
N VAL A 227 -11.32 -19.42 4.80
CA VAL A 227 -11.78 -19.22 3.41
C VAL A 227 -10.73 -19.56 2.36
N VAL A 228 -9.45 -19.64 2.74
CA VAL A 228 -8.37 -20.04 1.83
C VAL A 228 -8.57 -21.49 1.40
N ILE A 229 -8.56 -21.71 0.07
CA ILE A 229 -8.80 -23.03 -0.50
C ILE A 229 -7.81 -24.08 0.03
N PRO A 230 -8.21 -25.35 0.20
CA PRO A 230 -7.37 -26.37 0.83
C PRO A 230 -6.00 -26.57 0.18
N VAL A 231 -5.92 -26.46 -1.15
CA VAL A 231 -4.68 -26.64 -1.93
C VAL A 231 -3.72 -25.45 -1.84
N ALA A 232 -4.19 -24.28 -1.39
CA ALA A 232 -3.34 -23.10 -1.32
C ALA A 232 -2.39 -23.18 -0.11
N LYS A 233 -1.10 -22.92 -0.35
CA LYS A 233 -0.06 -22.84 0.68
C LYS A 233 -0.14 -21.55 1.52
N GLY A 234 -1.00 -20.61 1.14
CA GLY A 234 -1.16 -19.33 1.83
C GLY A 234 -1.94 -18.32 0.99
N VAL A 235 -1.85 -17.06 1.41
CA VAL A 235 -2.35 -15.91 0.62
C VAL A 235 -1.20 -15.10 0.07
N VAL A 236 -1.50 -14.35 -0.97
CA VAL A 236 -0.62 -13.31 -1.50
C VAL A 236 -1.38 -11.98 -1.44
N VAL A 237 -0.89 -11.08 -0.59
CA VAL A 237 -1.44 -9.74 -0.39
C VAL A 237 -0.91 -8.81 -1.47
N ASN A 238 -1.82 -8.13 -2.17
CA ASN A 238 -1.53 -7.19 -3.26
C ASN A 238 -0.55 -7.75 -4.30
N PRO A 239 -0.92 -8.80 -5.05
CA PRO A 239 -0.01 -9.48 -5.98
C PRO A 239 0.57 -8.58 -7.07
N GLN A 240 -0.15 -7.51 -7.42
CA GLN A 240 0.29 -6.52 -8.41
C GLN A 240 0.99 -5.30 -7.79
N GLY A 241 0.96 -5.15 -6.46
CA GLY A 241 1.66 -4.15 -5.68
C GLY A 241 2.89 -4.74 -4.98
N PHE A 242 2.96 -4.62 -3.65
CA PHE A 242 4.10 -5.09 -2.88
C PHE A 242 4.25 -6.61 -2.82
N ASN A 243 3.18 -7.39 -3.10
CA ASN A 243 3.22 -8.84 -3.29
C ASN A 243 3.83 -9.56 -2.06
N LEU A 244 3.15 -9.45 -0.92
CA LEU A 244 3.54 -10.10 0.35
C LEU A 244 2.93 -11.50 0.42
N ILE A 245 3.76 -12.52 0.62
CA ILE A 245 3.31 -13.90 0.80
C ILE A 245 3.12 -14.17 2.28
N VAL A 246 1.93 -14.67 2.64
CA VAL A 246 1.61 -15.08 4.01
C VAL A 246 1.31 -16.57 3.97
N PRO A 247 2.26 -17.42 4.42
CA PRO A 247 2.06 -18.87 4.48
C PRO A 247 0.91 -19.25 5.41
N LYS A 248 0.13 -20.26 5.02
CA LYS A 248 -1.04 -20.73 5.75
C LYS A 248 -0.69 -21.26 7.14
N ASP A 249 0.42 -21.98 7.25
CA ASP A 249 0.96 -22.52 8.51
C ASP A 249 1.40 -21.42 9.50
N LYS A 250 1.76 -20.24 9.01
CA LYS A 250 2.10 -19.08 9.85
C LYS A 250 0.87 -18.28 10.33
N MET A 251 -0.27 -18.38 9.65
CA MET A 251 -1.46 -17.57 9.98
C MET A 251 -1.95 -17.80 11.41
N GLY A 252 -1.97 -19.06 11.85
CA GLY A 252 -2.38 -19.42 13.22
C GLY A 252 -1.47 -18.79 14.28
N ALA A 253 -0.15 -18.86 14.09
CA ALA A 253 0.83 -18.27 15.00
C ALA A 253 0.78 -16.74 15.00
N LEU A 254 0.64 -16.12 13.84
CA LEU A 254 0.48 -14.66 13.72
C LEU A 254 -0.77 -14.19 14.46
N ARG A 255 -1.89 -14.88 14.27
CA ARG A 255 -3.14 -14.60 14.99
C ARG A 255 -2.94 -14.72 16.50
N GLN A 256 -2.38 -15.82 17.00
CA GLN A 256 -2.15 -15.98 18.44
C GLN A 256 -1.25 -14.90 19.04
N ARG A 257 -0.27 -14.41 18.28
CA ARG A 257 0.69 -13.42 18.76
C ARG A 257 0.15 -11.99 18.75
N PHE A 258 -0.69 -11.62 17.78
CA PHE A 258 -1.07 -10.23 17.53
C PHE A 258 -2.58 -9.96 17.54
N GLN A 259 -3.42 -10.98 17.76
CA GLN A 259 -4.85 -10.77 17.92
C GLN A 259 -5.06 -9.92 19.18
N PRO A 260 -5.72 -8.75 19.09
CA PRO A 260 -6.04 -7.98 20.28
C PRO A 260 -6.91 -8.83 21.20
N GLU A 261 -6.66 -8.79 22.51
CA GLU A 261 -7.59 -9.32 23.49
C GLU A 261 -8.96 -8.68 23.22
N ALA A 262 -10.02 -9.49 23.17
CA ALA A 262 -11.36 -8.97 22.98
C ALA A 262 -11.60 -7.93 24.07
N GLU A 263 -11.90 -6.69 23.69
CA GLU A 263 -12.43 -5.71 24.64
C GLU A 263 -13.72 -6.28 25.20
N ASP A 264 -13.65 -6.72 26.45
CA ASP A 264 -14.80 -7.14 27.25
C ASP A 264 -15.66 -5.88 27.51
N GLY A 265 -16.58 -5.58 26.60
CA GLY A 265 -17.55 -4.49 26.71
C GLY A 265 -18.14 -4.15 25.33
N GLN A 266 -19.42 -4.38 25.03
CA GLN A 266 -20.59 -4.04 25.82
C GLN A 266 -21.69 -5.09 25.64
N LYS A 267 -22.34 -5.43 26.76
CA LYS A 267 -23.67 -6.05 26.82
C LYS A 267 -24.74 -5.08 26.31
#